data_AF-A0A6B2T4I1-F1
#
_entry.id   AF-A0A6B2T4I1-F1
#
_cell.length_a   1.000
_cell.length_b   1.000
_cell.length_c   1.000
_cell.angle_alpha   90.00
_cell.angle_beta   90.00
_cell.angle_gamma   90.00
#
_symmetry.space_group_name_H-M   'P 1'
#
loop_
_entity.id
_entity.type
_entity.pdbx_description
1 polymer ?
#
loop_
_entity_poly.entity_id
_entity_poly.type
_entity_poly.pdbx_seq_one_letter_code
_entity_poly.pdbx_strand_id
1 'polypeptide(L)'
;LPDPSLEASPLVLQPGAAYEVKFAWLPSDKCPTDSGEPTPNPTPSEGGGSGTPEGGTPDGMSAQLGRADGGVADGSVVVSLTAEAGAPSAGATITNACAGTVYRTGVLPAS
;
A
#
# COMPACT_ATOMS: atom_id res chain seq x y z
N LEU A 1 -7.71 20.43 -6.76
CA LEU A 1 -8.53 20.13 -7.96
C LEU A 1 -9.96 19.93 -7.46
N PRO A 2 -10.97 20.64 -7.99
CA PRO A 2 -12.37 20.33 -7.66
C PRO A 2 -12.70 18.88 -8.05
N ASP A 3 -13.57 18.23 -7.28
CA ASP A 3 -13.95 16.84 -7.51
C ASP A 3 -14.74 16.75 -8.83
N PRO A 4 -14.27 15.97 -9.82
CA PRO A 4 -14.92 15.89 -11.14
C PRO A 4 -16.37 15.36 -11.09
N SER A 5 -16.79 14.74 -9.98
CA SER A 5 -18.18 14.31 -9.79
C SER A 5 -19.15 15.46 -9.51
N LEU A 6 -18.66 16.64 -9.11
CA LEU A 6 -19.51 17.84 -8.91
C LEU A 6 -19.96 18.49 -10.23
N GLU A 7 -19.31 18.15 -11.35
CA GLU A 7 -19.62 18.67 -12.69
C GLU A 7 -20.48 17.70 -13.53
N ALA A 8 -20.96 16.60 -12.93
CA ALA A 8 -21.65 15.55 -13.66
C ALA A 8 -23.11 15.93 -13.98
N SER A 9 -23.49 15.77 -15.25
CA SER A 9 -24.88 15.95 -15.70
C SER A 9 -25.78 14.83 -15.15
N PRO A 10 -27.04 15.12 -14.78
CA PRO A 10 -27.96 14.09 -14.29
C PRO A 10 -28.27 13.05 -15.37
N LEU A 11 -28.23 11.77 -15.00
CA LEU A 11 -28.57 10.63 -15.86
C LEU A 11 -29.93 10.05 -15.46
N VAL A 12 -30.85 9.94 -16.42
CA VAL A 12 -32.17 9.30 -16.22
C VAL A 12 -32.12 7.88 -16.76
N LEU A 13 -32.48 6.90 -15.93
CA LEU A 13 -32.48 5.49 -16.30
C LEU A 13 -33.88 5.02 -16.70
N GLN A 14 -33.95 4.26 -17.78
CA GLN A 14 -35.14 3.48 -18.11
C GLN A 14 -35.27 2.27 -17.17
N PRO A 15 -36.47 1.69 -16.99
CA PRO A 15 -36.63 0.46 -16.23
C PRO A 15 -35.71 -0.66 -16.75
N GLY A 16 -34.91 -1.24 -15.86
CA GLY A 16 -33.93 -2.29 -16.20
C GLY A 16 -32.58 -1.79 -16.73
N ALA A 17 -32.39 -0.48 -16.90
CA ALA A 17 -31.08 0.08 -17.22
C ALA A 17 -30.19 0.19 -15.98
N ALA A 18 -28.89 0.28 -16.20
CA ALA A 18 -27.88 0.45 -15.15
C ALA A 18 -27.03 1.70 -15.42
N TYR A 19 -26.36 2.15 -14.37
CA TYR A 19 -25.33 3.17 -14.43
C TYR A 19 -24.03 2.60 -13.89
N GLU A 20 -22.92 3.21 -14.29
CA GLU A 20 -21.60 2.88 -13.77
C GLU A 20 -20.95 4.12 -13.14
N VAL A 21 -20.13 3.88 -12.12
CA VAL A 21 -19.23 4.89 -11.54
C VAL A 21 -17.84 4.29 -11.58
N LYS A 22 -16.91 4.97 -12.24
CA LYS A 22 -15.51 4.55 -12.32
C LYS A 22 -14.73 5.25 -11.23
N PHE A 23 -13.80 4.54 -10.61
CA PHE A 23 -12.91 5.11 -9.61
C PHE A 23 -11.46 4.76 -9.89
N ALA A 24 -10.57 5.62 -9.42
CA ALA A 24 -9.13 5.43 -9.39
C ALA A 24 -8.64 5.68 -7.96
N TRP A 25 -7.71 4.84 -7.50
CA TRP A 25 -7.05 5.03 -6.21
C TRP A 25 -5.62 5.49 -6.45
N LEU A 26 -5.26 6.61 -5.82
CA LEU A 26 -3.91 7.15 -5.85
C LEU A 26 -3.26 6.95 -4.47
N PRO A 27 -2.23 6.10 -4.36
CA PRO A 27 -1.46 5.98 -3.12
C PRO A 27 -0.83 7.31 -2.74
N SER A 28 -0.95 7.69 -1.47
CA SER A 28 -0.26 8.87 -0.91
C SER A 28 1.01 8.47 -0.15
N ASP A 29 1.03 7.27 0.44
CA ASP A 29 2.16 6.73 1.17
C ASP A 29 2.26 5.22 0.96
N LYS A 30 3.47 4.69 1.19
CA LYS A 30 3.73 3.26 1.24
C LYS A 30 3.25 2.69 2.58
N CYS A 31 2.83 1.43 2.56
CA CYS A 31 2.50 0.72 3.79
C CYS A 31 3.74 0.66 4.72
N PRO A 32 3.54 0.69 6.05
CA PRO A 32 4.62 0.52 7.00
C PRO A 32 5.40 -0.76 6.70
N THR A 33 6.71 -0.71 6.85
CA THR A 33 7.54 -1.92 6.87
C THR A 33 7.64 -2.40 8.30
N ASP A 34 7.44 -3.69 8.55
CA ASP A 34 7.61 -4.24 9.88
C ASP A 34 9.07 -4.07 10.33
N SER A 35 9.28 -3.16 11.27
CA SER A 35 10.57 -2.92 11.90
C SER A 35 10.81 -3.97 12.98
N GLY A 36 10.92 -5.25 12.61
CA GLY A 36 11.38 -6.27 13.54
C GLY A 36 12.72 -5.83 14.14
N GLU A 37 12.88 -5.89 15.45
CA GLU A 37 14.16 -5.61 16.08
C GLU A 37 15.21 -6.58 15.50
N PRO A 38 16.40 -6.09 15.10
CA PRO A 38 17.49 -6.99 14.77
C PRO A 38 17.80 -7.79 16.04
N THR A 39 17.66 -9.11 16.02
CA THR A 39 18.08 -9.95 17.14
C THR A 39 19.60 -10.19 17.02
N PRO A 40 20.46 -9.55 17.82
CA PRO A 40 21.87 -9.93 17.83
C PRO A 40 21.99 -11.30 18.52
N ASN A 41 22.24 -12.37 17.77
CA ASN A 41 22.69 -13.63 18.38
C ASN A 41 24.10 -14.00 17.89
N PRO A 42 25.16 -13.32 18.35
CA PRO A 42 26.50 -13.87 18.28
C PRO A 42 26.65 -14.92 19.38
N THR A 43 26.65 -16.20 19.04
CA THR A 43 27.10 -17.26 19.96
C THR A 43 28.64 -17.22 19.98
N PRO A 44 29.32 -16.89 21.11
CA PRO A 44 30.78 -16.89 21.14
C PRO A 44 31.30 -18.32 21.06
N SER A 45 32.18 -18.63 20.09
CA SER A 45 32.96 -19.86 20.12
C SER A 45 34.28 -19.58 20.84
N GLU A 46 34.45 -20.20 22.01
CA GLU A 46 35.69 -20.23 22.77
C GLU A 46 36.79 -20.93 21.95
N GLY A 47 37.88 -20.24 21.64
CA GLY A 47 39.02 -20.82 20.92
C GLY A 47 40.22 -19.88 20.93
N GLY A 48 41.16 -20.13 21.86
CA GLY A 48 42.35 -19.32 22.05
C GLY A 48 43.34 -19.36 20.88
N GLY A 49 44.08 -18.26 20.71
CA GLY A 49 45.18 -18.15 19.77
C GLY A 49 45.75 -16.74 19.75
N SER A 50 46.93 -16.56 20.35
CA SER A 50 47.69 -15.31 20.34
C SER A 50 48.04 -14.90 18.90
N GLY A 51 47.71 -13.67 18.52
CA GLY A 51 48.09 -13.08 17.24
C GLY A 51 47.84 -11.57 17.24
N THR A 52 48.89 -10.79 17.48
CA THR A 52 48.92 -9.34 17.27
C THR A 52 48.51 -9.00 15.83
N PRO A 53 47.59 -8.06 15.56
CA PRO A 53 47.45 -7.47 14.23
C PRO A 53 48.21 -6.15 14.19
N GLU A 54 49.33 -6.14 13.48
CA GLU A 54 49.98 -4.94 12.97
C GLU A 54 49.53 -4.75 11.52
N GLY A 55 48.95 -3.58 11.21
CA GLY A 55 48.89 -3.04 9.85
C GLY A 55 47.60 -3.28 9.05
N GLY A 56 46.91 -2.17 8.75
CA GLY A 56 46.07 -2.04 7.56
C GLY A 56 44.58 -1.85 7.84
N THR A 57 44.16 -0.59 7.97
CA THR A 57 42.75 -0.17 7.90
C THR A 57 42.19 -0.43 6.49
N PRO A 58 41.11 -1.21 6.31
CA PRO A 58 40.14 -0.94 5.28
C PRO A 58 39.08 -0.03 5.89
N ASP A 59 39.11 1.25 5.52
CA ASP A 59 38.10 2.23 5.86
C ASP A 59 36.70 1.70 5.45
N GLY A 60 35.89 1.41 6.46
CA GLY A 60 34.52 1.94 6.51
C GLY A 60 33.47 1.37 5.56
N MET A 61 33.44 0.06 5.30
CA MET A 61 32.26 -0.57 4.69
C MET A 61 31.81 -1.77 5.52
N SER A 62 30.98 -1.53 6.53
CA SER A 62 30.18 -2.57 7.16
C SER A 62 29.22 -3.11 6.09
N ALA A 63 29.30 -4.40 5.76
CA ALA A 63 28.29 -5.03 4.91
C ALA A 63 26.93 -4.95 5.62
N GLN A 64 26.05 -4.06 5.17
CA GLN A 64 24.67 -4.05 5.63
C GLN A 64 23.98 -5.29 5.06
N LEU A 65 23.81 -6.31 5.89
CA LEU A 65 23.00 -7.47 5.54
C LEU A 65 21.63 -6.95 5.11
N GLY A 66 21.32 -7.10 3.82
CA GLY A 66 19.98 -6.86 3.30
C GLY A 66 19.02 -7.74 4.10
N ARG A 67 18.03 -7.10 4.72
CA ARG A 67 17.01 -7.76 5.53
C ARG A 67 16.27 -8.78 4.65
N ALA A 68 16.41 -10.07 4.95
CA ALA A 68 15.65 -11.12 4.27
C ALA A 68 14.14 -11.06 4.64
N ASP A 69 13.82 -10.43 5.78
CA ASP A 69 12.52 -10.56 6.44
C ASP A 69 11.73 -9.23 6.52
N GLY A 70 12.06 -8.25 5.68
CA GLY A 70 11.46 -6.91 5.72
C GLY A 70 10.39 -6.69 4.66
N GLY A 71 9.29 -7.44 4.72
CA GLY A 71 8.15 -7.22 3.85
C GLY A 71 7.48 -5.85 4.11
N VAL A 72 6.88 -5.28 3.06
CA VAL A 72 5.88 -4.23 3.23
C VAL A 72 4.67 -4.86 3.93
N ALA A 73 4.15 -4.27 5.01
CA ALA A 73 3.01 -4.84 5.71
C ALA A 73 1.79 -4.99 4.76
N ASP A 74 1.06 -6.08 4.90
CA ASP A 74 -0.13 -6.37 4.10
C ASP A 74 -1.25 -5.36 4.44
N GLY A 75 -1.40 -4.34 3.59
CA GLY A 75 -2.48 -3.35 3.67
C GLY A 75 -3.57 -3.60 2.64
N SER A 76 -4.83 -3.26 2.95
CA SER A 76 -5.87 -3.18 1.93
C SER A 76 -6.86 -2.05 2.19
N VAL A 77 -7.45 -1.56 1.11
CA VAL A 77 -8.51 -0.54 1.14
C VAL A 77 -9.76 -1.10 0.49
N VAL A 78 -10.90 -1.00 1.17
CA VAL A 78 -12.21 -1.35 0.61
C VAL A 78 -12.90 -0.07 0.16
N VAL A 79 -13.21 0.01 -1.14
CA VAL A 79 -14.03 1.09 -1.71
C VAL A 79 -15.45 0.57 -1.84
N SER A 80 -16.40 1.28 -1.23
CA SER A 80 -17.83 0.98 -1.35
C SER A 80 -18.57 2.14 -2.02
N LEU A 81 -19.49 1.78 -2.91
CA LEU A 81 -20.44 2.69 -3.53
C LEU A 81 -21.83 2.35 -3.00
N THR A 82 -22.43 3.28 -2.28
CA THR A 82 -23.84 3.20 -1.90
C THR A 82 -24.64 4.01 -2.90
N ALA A 83 -25.55 3.33 -3.60
CA ALA A 83 -26.49 3.97 -4.52
C ALA A 83 -27.55 4.79 -3.74
N GLU A 84 -28.45 5.48 -4.46
CA GLU A 84 -29.54 6.25 -3.82
C GLU A 84 -30.38 5.40 -2.85
N ALA A 85 -31.09 6.08 -1.93
CA ALA A 85 -31.79 5.43 -0.82
C ALA A 85 -32.69 4.26 -1.29
N GLY A 86 -32.37 3.04 -0.83
CA GLY A 86 -33.09 1.81 -1.15
C GLY A 86 -32.44 0.94 -2.23
N ALA A 87 -31.36 1.39 -2.87
CA ALA A 87 -30.62 0.63 -3.88
C ALA A 87 -29.45 -0.18 -3.29
N PRO A 88 -28.96 -1.23 -3.97
CA PRO A 88 -27.86 -2.07 -3.50
C PRO A 88 -26.54 -1.31 -3.43
N SER A 89 -25.65 -1.74 -2.53
CA SER A 89 -24.26 -1.29 -2.50
C SER A 89 -23.37 -2.19 -3.35
N ALA A 90 -22.33 -1.60 -3.95
CA ALA A 90 -21.27 -2.30 -4.64
C ALA A 90 -19.93 -2.00 -3.95
N GLY A 91 -18.96 -2.91 -4.04
CA GLY A 91 -17.64 -2.69 -3.44
C GLY A 91 -16.51 -3.39 -4.18
N ALA A 92 -15.30 -2.85 -4.00
CA ALA A 92 -14.07 -3.40 -4.53
C ALA A 92 -12.94 -3.29 -3.50
N THR A 93 -12.07 -4.29 -3.48
CA THR A 93 -10.90 -4.33 -2.59
C THR A 93 -9.64 -4.02 -3.39
N ILE A 94 -8.87 -3.06 -2.91
CA ILE A 94 -7.55 -2.72 -3.42
C ILE A 94 -6.55 -3.32 -2.43
N THR A 95 -5.82 -4.34 -2.87
CA THR A 95 -4.75 -4.97 -2.09
C THR A 95 -3.49 -4.12 -2.11
N ASN A 96 -2.60 -4.31 -1.13
CA ASN A 96 -1.33 -3.59 -1.00
C ASN A 96 -1.51 -2.07 -0.92
N ALA A 97 -2.56 -1.62 -0.24
CA ALA A 97 -2.94 -0.22 -0.10
C ALA A 97 -3.12 0.15 1.38
N CYS A 98 -2.50 1.24 1.83
CA CYS A 98 -2.57 1.70 3.21
C CYS A 98 -3.10 3.12 3.37
N ALA A 99 -2.63 4.05 2.53
CA ALA A 99 -3.09 5.43 2.52
C ALA A 99 -3.14 5.96 1.08
N GLY A 100 -4.18 6.74 0.78
CA GLY A 100 -4.35 7.29 -0.55
C GLY A 100 -5.64 8.07 -0.69
N THR A 101 -5.86 8.57 -1.90
CA THR A 101 -7.07 9.31 -2.27
C THR A 101 -7.84 8.54 -3.33
N VAL A 102 -9.16 8.48 -3.16
CA VAL A 102 -10.07 7.92 -4.17
C VAL A 102 -10.59 9.06 -5.03
N TYR A 103 -10.38 8.95 -6.34
CA TYR A 103 -11.00 9.80 -7.34
C TYR A 103 -12.10 9.00 -8.02
N ARG A 104 -13.27 9.62 -8.24
CA ARG A 104 -14.39 8.97 -8.92
C ARG A 104 -14.93 9.85 -10.03
N THR A 105 -15.56 9.23 -11.01
CA THR A 105 -16.40 9.92 -11.98
C THR A 105 -17.74 10.29 -11.34
N GLY A 106 -18.53 11.11 -12.05
CA GLY A 106 -19.98 11.11 -11.86
C GLY A 106 -20.62 9.80 -12.33
N VAL A 107 -21.95 9.78 -12.34
CA VAL A 107 -22.72 8.67 -12.93
C VAL A 107 -22.56 8.68 -14.45
N LEU A 108 -22.29 7.50 -15.01
CA LEU A 108 -22.17 7.27 -16.45
C LEU A 108 -23.21 6.22 -16.87
N PRO A 109 -23.70 6.26 -18.11
CA PRO A 109 -24.48 5.15 -18.65
C PRO A 109 -23.64 3.88 -18.63
N ALA A 110 -24.23 2.76 -18.21
CA ALA A 110 -23.54 1.48 -18.23
C ALA A 110 -23.21 1.07 -19.69
N SER A 111 -22.01 0.50 -19.87
CA SER A 111 -21.53 0.01 -21.17
C SER A 111 -22.03 -1.40 -21.50
#